data_AF-A0A098E8J0-F1
#
_entry.id   AF-A0A098E8J0-F1
#
_cell.length_a   1.000
_cell.length_b   1.000
_cell.length_c   1.000
_cell.angle_alpha   90.00
_cell.angle_beta   90.00
_cell.angle_gamma   90.00
#
_symmetry.space_group_name_H-M   'P 1'
#
loop_
_entity.id
_entity.type
_entity.pdbx_description
1 polymer ?
#
loop_
_entity_poly.entity_id
_entity_poly.type
_entity_poly.pdbx_seq_one_letter_code
_entity_poly.pdbx_strand_id
1 'polypeptide(L)' 'MEIAEILKLNQDTVKEYLDKLKKKKVIKRFGPDKGGYWEILTE' A
#
# COMPACT_ATOMS: atom_id res chain seq x y z
N MET A 1 -3.05 8.10 8.28
CA MET A 1 -2.82 7.14 7.17
C MET A 1 -1.73 7.76 6.34
N GLU A 2 -0.48 7.43 6.66
CA GLU A 2 0.67 8.27 6.28
C GLU A 2 0.82 8.47 4.77
N ILE A 3 0.60 7.41 3.98
CA ILE A 3 0.65 7.45 2.51
C ILE A 3 -0.40 8.41 1.93
N ALA A 4 -1.61 8.47 2.51
CA ALA A 4 -2.68 9.34 2.04
C ALA A 4 -2.36 10.82 2.29
N GLU A 5 -1.75 11.11 3.44
CA GLU A 5 -1.33 12.46 3.82
C GLU A 5 -0.16 12.96 2.95
N ILE A 6 0.85 12.11 2.73
CA ILE A 6 2.00 12.43 1.86
C ILE A 6 1.56 12.68 0.42
N LEU A 7 0.69 11.82 -0.12
CA LEU A 7 0.23 11.91 -1.50
C LEU A 7 -0.93 12.89 -1.69
N LYS A 8 -1.46 13.48 -0.61
CA LYS A 8 -2.68 14.31 -0.61
C LYS A 8 -3.86 13.63 -1.29
N LEU A 9 -4.02 12.33 -1.05
CA LEU A 9 -5.09 11.50 -1.59
C LEU A 9 -6.08 11.12 -0.51
N ASN A 10 -7.30 10.79 -0.93
CA ASN A 10 -8.27 10.18 -0.03
C ASN A 10 -7.80 8.78 0.37
N GLN A 11 -8.12 8.41 1.61
CA GLN A 11 -7.78 7.10 2.17
C GLN A 11 -8.28 5.95 1.29
N ASP A 12 -9.48 6.08 0.73
CA ASP A 12 -10.06 5.03 -0.12
C ASP A 12 -9.37 4.93 -1.47
N THR A 13 -8.90 6.04 -2.04
CA THR A 13 -8.07 6.03 -3.25
C THR A 13 -6.75 5.30 -3.02
N VAL A 14 -6.12 5.52 -1.85
CA VAL A 14 -4.89 4.80 -1.49
C VAL A 14 -5.15 3.30 -1.34
N LYS A 15 -6.26 2.89 -0.71
CA LYS A 15 -6.64 1.47 -0.63
C LYS A 15 -6.84 0.86 -2.02
N GLU A 16 -7.54 1.56 -2.91
CA GLU A 16 -7.76 1.09 -4.28
C GLU A 16 -6.44 0.88 -5.03
N TYR A 17 -5.49 1.81 -4.87
CA TYR A 17 -4.18 1.70 -5.51
C TYR A 17 -3.35 0.56 -4.92
N LEU A 18 -3.33 0.41 -3.59
CA LEU A 18 -2.66 -0.71 -2.94
C LEU A 18 -3.24 -2.06 -3.40
N ASP A 19 -4.56 -2.16 -3.54
CA ASP A 19 -5.20 -3.37 -4.07
C ASP A 19 -4.84 -3.64 -5.54
N LYS A 20 -4.78 -2.61 -6.37
CA LYS A 20 -4.32 -2.74 -7.77
C LYS A 20 -2.87 -3.22 -7.83
N LEU A 21 -1.99 -2.67 -7.00
CA LEU A 21 -0.57 -3.03 -6.93
C LEU A 21 -0.39 -4.47 -6.39
N LYS A 22 -1.17 -4.85 -5.36
CA LYS A 22 -1.20 -6.22 -4.83
C LYS A 22 -1.69 -7.21 -5.89
N LYS A 23 -2.74 -6.88 -6.65
CA LYS A 23 -3.23 -7.71 -7.77
C LYS A 23 -2.19 -7.87 -8.88
N LYS A 24 -1.42 -6.81 -9.16
CA LYS A 24 -0.29 -6.84 -10.09
C LYS A 24 0.93 -7.59 -9.55
N LYS A 25 0.89 -8.09 -8.30
CA LYS A 25 2.00 -8.76 -7.61
C LYS A 25 3.28 -7.92 -7.53
N VAL A 26 3.16 -6.59 -7.56
CA VAL A 26 4.31 -5.67 -7.46
C VAL A 26 4.60 -5.24 -6.03
N ILE A 27 3.63 -5.38 -5.11
CA ILE A 27 3.83 -5.13 -3.68
C ILE A 27 3.26 -6.27 -2.83
N LYS A 28 3.85 -6.47 -1.65
CA LYS A 28 3.36 -7.41 -0.64
C LYS A 28 3.39 -6.79 0.74
N ARG A 29 2.35 -7.04 1.54
CA ARG A 29 2.28 -6.59 2.93
C ARG A 29 3.03 -7.56 3.83
N PHE A 30 3.96 -7.04 4.63
CA PHE A 30 4.68 -7.79 5.65
C PHE A 30 4.44 -7.18 7.03
N GLY A 31 4.22 -8.02 8.03
CA GLY A 31 4.04 -7.60 9.42
C GLY A 31 2.58 -7.48 9.90
N PRO A 32 2.38 -7.20 11.20
CA PRO A 32 1.08 -7.22 11.88
C PRO A 32 0.18 -6.05 11.48
N ASP A 33 -1.12 -6.15 11.76
CA ASP A 33 -2.11 -5.19 11.29
C ASP A 33 -1.86 -3.73 11.71
N LYS A 34 -1.17 -3.52 12.84
CA LYS A 34 -0.86 -2.21 13.42
C LYS A 34 0.61 -1.76 13.26
N GLY A 35 1.38 -2.41 12.40
CA GLY A 35 2.79 -2.06 12.20
C GLY A 35 3.47 -2.66 10.97
N GLY A 36 2.71 -3.30 10.08
CA GLY A 36 3.24 -3.85 8.85
C GLY A 36 3.61 -2.78 7.82
N TYR A 37 4.58 -3.10 6.98
CA TYR A 37 5.02 -2.29 5.86
C TYR A 37 4.67 -2.96 4.53
N TRP A 38 4.73 -2.18 3.45
CA TRP A 38 4.61 -2.69 2.09
C TRP A 38 6.00 -2.83 1.48
N GLU A 39 6.32 -4.02 1.04
CA GLU A 39 7.55 -4.33 0.32
C GLU A 39 7.28 -4.34 -1.18
N ILE A 40 8.20 -3.74 -1.95
CA ILE A 40 8.15 -3.72 -3.40
C ILE A 40 8.85 -4.96 -3.92
N LEU A 41 8.17 -5.74 -4.75
CA LEU A 41 8.64 -7.02 -5.29
C LEU A 41 9.28 -6.90 -6.69
N THR A 42 9.45 -5.69 -7.21
CA THR A 42 10.05 -5.49 -8.54
C THR A 42 11.57 -5.60 -8.47
N GLU A 43 12.13 -6.60 -9.17
CA GLU A 43 13.51 -6.58 -9.71
C GLU A 43 13.56 -5.80 -11.03
#